data_AF-F0ZPB6-F1
#
_entry.id   AF-F0ZPB6-F1
#
_cell.length_a   1.000
_cell.length_b   1.000
_cell.length_c   1.000
_cell.angle_alpha   90.00
_cell.angle_beta   90.00
_cell.angle_gamma   90.00
#
_symmetry.space_group_name_H-M   'P 1'
#
loop_
_entity.id
_entity.type
_entity.pdbx_description
1 polymer ?
#
loop_
_entity_poly.entity_id
_entity_poly.type
_entity_poly.pdbx_seq_one_letter_code
_entity_poly.pdbx_strand_id
1 'polypeptide(L)'
;MRIFITLLLIFGLFSSSFAVQPQQVELENLQSTKDFGKFLVGFAEGLEISLSGHLKSCIASIDSSFADLSAAYHNIDSGFSHKSSSTMRAGLRDFGHGILDVYNAYNRCGVKSLISDIRTIAAEVSSETGILKLVIHEGIDIIHNAHTLTTSFKNMISDCKRGDFTGCGVNSGRIVGILIHQ
;
A
#
# COMPACT_ATOMS: atom_id res chain seq x y z
N MET A 1 -40.40 44.89 8.45
CA MET A 1 -39.00 45.38 8.32
C MET A 1 -38.06 45.02 9.48
N ARG A 2 -38.53 44.51 10.63
CA ARG A 2 -37.67 44.13 11.77
C ARG A 2 -37.20 42.67 11.78
N ILE A 3 -37.77 41.80 10.94
CA ILE A 3 -37.46 40.35 10.91
C ILE A 3 -36.31 40.02 9.94
N PHE A 4 -36.02 40.87 8.96
CA PHE A 4 -34.92 40.65 7.99
C PHE A 4 -33.53 41.03 8.52
N ILE A 5 -33.45 41.81 9.61
CA ILE A 5 -32.17 42.26 10.18
C ILE A 5 -31.56 41.18 11.11
N THR A 6 -32.39 40.30 11.69
CA THR A 6 -31.92 39.22 12.59
C THR A 6 -31.30 38.04 11.85
N LEU A 7 -31.63 37.83 10.57
CA LEU A 7 -31.10 36.72 9.78
C LEU A 7 -29.69 36.98 9.21
N LEU A 8 -29.27 38.24 9.14
CA LEU A 8 -27.94 38.63 8.61
C LEU A 8 -26.81 38.54 9.66
N LEU A 9 -27.15 38.47 10.96
CA LEU A 9 -26.16 38.34 12.04
C LEU A 9 -25.76 36.89 12.35
N ILE A 10 -26.51 35.89 11.86
CA ILE A 10 -26.19 34.47 12.10
C ILE A 10 -25.22 33.92 11.03
N PHE A 11 -25.15 34.56 9.85
CA PHE A 11 -24.25 34.13 8.76
C PHE A 11 -22.81 34.67 8.86
N GLY A 12 -22.50 35.48 9.89
CA GLY A 12 -21.20 36.18 10.02
C GLY A 12 -20.14 35.51 10.91
N LEU A 13 -20.39 34.32 11.49
CA LEU A 13 -19.51 33.76 12.54
C LEU A 13 -18.78 32.45 12.19
N PHE A 14 -18.87 31.94 10.96
CA PHE A 14 -18.12 30.75 10.55
C PHE A 14 -17.20 31.04 9.36
N SER A 15 -16.34 32.05 9.51
CA SER A 15 -15.11 32.17 8.69
C SER A 15 -13.91 31.77 9.55
N SER A 16 -13.98 30.62 10.23
CA SER A 16 -12.79 30.05 10.86
C SER A 16 -11.89 29.51 9.75
N SER A 17 -10.94 30.34 9.33
CA SER A 17 -9.75 29.91 8.60
C SER A 17 -9.24 28.62 9.23
N PHE A 18 -9.25 27.52 8.49
CA PHE A 18 -8.51 26.33 8.86
C PHE A 18 -7.01 26.66 8.75
N ALA A 19 -6.46 27.29 9.78
CA ALA A 19 -5.04 27.29 10.00
C ALA A 19 -4.67 25.87 10.40
N VAL A 20 -4.25 25.05 9.43
CA VAL A 20 -3.68 23.73 9.69
C VAL A 20 -2.50 23.93 10.65
N GLN A 21 -2.64 23.42 11.88
CA GLN A 21 -1.59 23.51 12.88
C GLN A 21 -0.44 22.57 12.49
N PRO A 22 0.82 23.05 12.44
CA PRO A 22 1.96 22.26 11.99
C PRO A 22 2.22 20.98 12.82
N GLN A 23 1.67 20.88 14.04
CA GLN A 23 1.80 19.70 14.90
C GLN A 23 1.00 18.47 14.44
N GLN A 24 -0.10 18.63 13.69
CA GLN A 24 -0.88 17.46 13.24
C GLN A 24 -0.17 16.71 12.10
N VAL A 25 0.50 17.45 11.21
CA VAL A 25 1.24 16.89 10.07
C VAL A 25 2.46 16.08 10.54
N GLU A 26 3.14 16.49 11.61
CA GLU A 26 4.30 15.78 12.15
C GLU A 26 3.93 14.44 12.80
N LEU A 27 2.80 14.39 13.53
CA LEU A 27 2.31 13.17 14.17
C LEU A 27 1.76 12.16 13.15
N GLU A 28 1.05 12.63 12.13
CA GLU A 28 0.55 11.80 11.03
C GLU A 28 1.71 11.21 10.20
N ASN A 29 2.73 12.01 9.89
CA ASN A 29 3.95 11.53 9.25
C ASN A 29 4.70 10.51 10.10
N LEU A 30 4.88 10.77 11.40
CA LEU A 30 5.57 9.82 12.30
C LEU A 30 4.82 8.48 12.41
N GLN A 31 3.48 8.52 12.41
CA GLN A 31 2.65 7.32 12.42
C GLN A 31 2.76 6.55 11.10
N SER A 32 2.67 7.25 9.96
CA SER A 32 2.87 6.70 8.62
C SER A 32 4.24 6.01 8.46
N THR A 33 5.30 6.63 8.99
CA THR A 33 6.67 6.08 8.99
C THR A 33 6.78 4.81 9.83
N LYS A 34 6.21 4.79 11.05
CA LYS A 34 6.19 3.58 11.90
C LYS A 34 5.40 2.45 11.25
N ASP A 35 4.31 2.79 10.59
CA ASP A 35 3.43 1.83 9.94
C ASP A 35 4.08 1.25 8.68
N PHE A 36 4.81 2.05 7.90
CA PHE A 36 5.64 1.54 6.82
C PHE A 36 6.78 0.64 7.33
N GLY A 37 7.43 0.97 8.45
CA GLY A 37 8.42 0.10 9.07
C GLY A 37 7.87 -1.28 9.46
N LYS A 38 6.66 -1.32 10.06
CA LYS A 38 5.95 -2.58 10.37
C LYS A 38 5.60 -3.35 9.10
N PHE A 39 5.15 -2.64 8.06
CA PHE A 39 4.85 -3.21 6.76
C PHE A 39 6.06 -3.88 6.15
N LEU A 40 7.21 -3.21 6.13
CA LEU A 40 8.45 -3.78 5.62
C LEU A 40 8.84 -5.05 6.40
N VAL A 41 8.79 -5.04 7.74
CA VAL A 41 9.08 -6.27 8.51
C VAL A 41 8.15 -7.42 8.11
N GLY A 42 6.85 -7.16 7.98
CA GLY A 42 5.89 -8.15 7.51
C GLY A 42 6.16 -8.61 6.07
N PHE A 43 6.51 -7.69 5.18
CA PHE A 43 6.82 -7.99 3.78
C PHE A 43 8.00 -8.97 3.66
N ALA A 44 9.04 -8.77 4.47
CA ALA A 44 10.17 -9.71 4.51
C ALA A 44 9.72 -11.10 4.96
N GLU A 45 8.87 -11.17 5.99
CA GLU A 45 8.30 -12.43 6.48
C GLU A 45 7.44 -13.12 5.41
N GLY A 46 6.63 -12.37 4.66
CA GLY A 46 5.82 -12.88 3.57
C GLY A 46 6.64 -13.46 2.40
N LEU A 47 7.87 -12.96 2.22
CA LEU A 47 8.87 -13.50 1.29
C LEU A 47 9.78 -14.57 1.91
N GLU A 48 9.52 -14.97 3.16
CA GLU A 48 10.35 -15.92 3.92
C GLU A 48 11.81 -15.46 4.10
N ILE A 49 12.04 -14.14 4.07
CA ILE A 49 13.36 -13.53 4.28
C ILE A 49 13.61 -13.37 5.78
N SER A 50 14.67 -14.03 6.27
CA SER A 50 15.13 -13.85 7.64
C SER A 50 15.86 -12.52 7.81
N LEU A 51 15.25 -11.57 8.51
CA LEU A 51 15.88 -10.30 8.88
C LEU A 51 16.67 -10.45 10.19
N SER A 52 17.96 -10.13 10.15
CA SER A 52 18.78 -9.99 11.36
C SER A 52 18.30 -8.82 12.23
N GLY A 53 18.67 -8.80 13.52
CA GLY A 53 18.27 -7.72 14.44
C GLY A 53 18.68 -6.32 13.96
N HIS A 54 19.88 -6.19 13.37
CA HIS A 54 20.33 -4.93 12.78
C HIS A 54 19.45 -4.50 11.60
N LEU A 55 19.10 -5.43 10.70
CA LEU A 55 18.26 -5.11 9.54
C LEU A 55 16.86 -4.66 9.98
N LYS A 56 16.25 -5.34 10.95
CA LYS A 56 14.95 -4.92 11.53
C LYS A 56 15.02 -3.50 12.09
N SER A 57 16.09 -3.16 12.80
CA SER A 57 16.28 -1.80 13.35
C SER A 57 16.45 -0.75 12.24
N CYS A 58 17.17 -1.07 11.17
CA CYS A 58 17.33 -0.16 10.04
C CYS A 58 15.97 0.09 9.36
N ILE A 59 15.24 -0.97 9.05
CA ILE A 59 13.91 -0.93 8.42
C ILE A 59 12.92 -0.10 9.25
N ALA A 60 12.88 -0.31 10.56
CA ALA A 60 12.01 0.42 11.47
C ALA A 60 12.32 1.93 11.55
N SER A 61 13.48 2.37 11.07
CA SER A 61 13.93 3.77 11.08
C SER A 61 13.82 4.46 9.72
N ILE A 62 13.35 3.76 8.69
CA ILE A 62 13.20 4.32 7.35
C ILE A 62 12.06 5.32 7.33
N ASP A 63 12.40 6.58 7.10
CA ASP A 63 11.43 7.62 6.84
C ASP A 63 10.92 7.52 5.40
N SER A 64 9.74 6.93 5.24
CA SER A 64 9.07 6.76 3.96
C SER A 64 7.57 6.63 4.18
N SER A 65 6.80 7.08 3.20
CA SER A 65 5.35 7.17 3.30
C SER A 65 4.66 5.88 2.84
N PHE A 66 3.56 5.54 3.49
CA PHE A 66 2.66 4.47 3.08
C PHE A 66 1.68 4.88 1.97
N ALA A 67 1.80 6.10 1.42
CA ALA A 67 0.80 6.70 0.54
C ALA A 67 0.52 5.89 -0.74
N ASP A 68 1.57 5.49 -1.47
CA ASP A 68 1.39 4.78 -2.75
C ASP A 68 0.81 3.38 -2.55
N LEU A 69 1.23 2.67 -1.49
CA LEU A 69 0.63 1.41 -1.09
C LEU A 69 -0.83 1.58 -0.65
N SER A 70 -1.14 2.63 0.10
CA SER A 70 -2.52 2.94 0.52
C SER A 70 -3.45 3.16 -0.69
N ALA A 71 -3.00 3.95 -1.67
CA ALA A 71 -3.71 4.18 -2.92
C ALA A 71 -3.93 2.87 -3.69
N ALA A 72 -2.89 2.03 -3.78
CA ALA A 72 -2.96 0.73 -4.40
C ALA A 72 -4.06 -0.15 -3.81
N TYR A 73 -4.10 -0.27 -2.47
CA TYR A 73 -5.08 -1.11 -1.79
C TYR A 73 -6.51 -0.60 -1.98
N HIS A 74 -6.70 0.72 -1.92
CA HIS A 74 -8.00 1.32 -2.18
C HIS A 74 -8.49 1.01 -3.60
N ASN A 75 -7.62 1.16 -4.60
CA ASN A 75 -7.94 0.89 -5.99
C ASN A 75 -8.18 -0.59 -6.26
N ILE A 76 -7.39 -1.50 -5.68
CA ILE A 76 -7.61 -2.95 -5.80
C ILE A 76 -8.94 -3.35 -5.15
N ASP A 77 -9.22 -2.88 -3.93
CA ASP A 77 -10.48 -3.15 -3.21
C ASP A 77 -11.71 -2.64 -3.97
N SER A 78 -11.62 -1.41 -4.48
CA SER A 78 -12.66 -0.81 -5.32
C SER A 78 -12.83 -1.57 -6.63
N GLY A 79 -11.72 -1.99 -7.25
CA GLY A 79 -11.70 -2.83 -8.44
C GLY A 79 -12.43 -4.16 -8.23
N PHE A 80 -12.20 -4.84 -7.11
CA PHE A 80 -12.94 -6.06 -6.75
C PHE A 80 -14.42 -5.78 -6.49
N SER A 81 -14.74 -4.76 -5.71
CA SER A 81 -16.10 -4.45 -5.28
C SER A 81 -17.00 -4.03 -6.45
N HIS A 82 -16.48 -3.21 -7.36
CA HIS A 82 -17.21 -2.68 -8.50
C HIS A 82 -16.97 -3.49 -9.79
N LYS A 83 -16.20 -4.58 -9.73
CA LYS A 83 -15.78 -5.37 -10.90
C LYS A 83 -15.15 -4.51 -12.00
N SER A 84 -14.40 -3.49 -11.61
CA SER A 84 -13.81 -2.51 -12.52
C SER A 84 -12.39 -2.92 -12.88
N SER A 85 -12.19 -3.41 -14.11
CA SER A 85 -10.86 -3.81 -14.58
C SER A 85 -9.90 -2.63 -14.70
N SER A 86 -10.38 -1.42 -15.03
CA SER A 86 -9.55 -0.22 -15.09
C SER A 86 -9.06 0.20 -13.70
N THR A 87 -9.94 0.18 -12.70
CA THR A 87 -9.58 0.49 -11.31
C THR A 87 -8.63 -0.56 -10.74
N MET A 88 -8.87 -1.85 -11.03
CA MET A 88 -7.96 -2.94 -10.66
C MET A 88 -6.57 -2.73 -11.28
N ARG A 89 -6.48 -2.42 -12.57
CA ARG A 89 -5.20 -2.14 -13.24
C ARG A 89 -4.48 -0.94 -12.63
N ALA A 90 -5.20 0.13 -12.31
CA ALA A 90 -4.62 1.28 -11.62
C ALA A 90 -4.05 0.88 -10.25
N GLY A 91 -4.80 0.11 -9.47
CA GLY A 91 -4.35 -0.36 -8.16
C GLY A 91 -3.16 -1.31 -8.24
N LEU A 92 -3.09 -2.19 -9.24
CA LEU A 92 -1.90 -3.03 -9.47
C LEU A 92 -0.68 -2.19 -9.85
N ARG A 93 -0.85 -1.16 -10.70
CA ARG A 93 0.25 -0.25 -11.04
C ARG A 93 0.78 0.48 -9.80
N ASP A 94 -0.12 1.01 -8.99
CA ASP A 94 0.24 1.70 -7.73
C ASP A 94 0.91 0.72 -6.75
N PHE A 95 0.45 -0.54 -6.72
CA PHE A 95 1.08 -1.61 -5.92
C PHE A 95 2.52 -1.87 -6.40
N GLY A 96 2.75 -1.90 -7.71
CA GLY A 96 4.09 -2.00 -8.30
C GLY A 96 5.01 -0.86 -7.89
N HIS A 97 4.51 0.39 -7.86
CA HIS A 97 5.27 1.53 -7.34
C HIS A 97 5.57 1.39 -5.84
N GLY A 98 4.57 0.97 -5.05
CA GLY A 98 4.79 0.69 -3.63
C GLY A 98 5.83 -0.40 -3.37
N ILE A 99 5.90 -1.45 -4.21
CA ILE A 99 6.96 -2.47 -4.13
C ILE A 99 8.33 -1.88 -4.49
N LEU A 100 8.40 -0.90 -5.40
CA LEU A 100 9.65 -0.19 -5.68
C LEU A 100 10.16 0.58 -4.44
N ASP A 101 9.26 1.16 -3.65
CA ASP A 101 9.63 1.79 -2.38
C ASP A 101 10.13 0.78 -1.35
N VAL A 102 9.54 -0.42 -1.31
CA VAL A 102 10.04 -1.54 -0.51
C VAL A 102 11.46 -1.95 -0.94
N TYR A 103 11.70 -2.07 -2.24
CA TYR A 103 13.04 -2.30 -2.79
C TYR A 103 14.04 -1.23 -2.32
N ASN A 104 13.67 0.05 -2.47
CA ASN A 104 14.52 1.16 -2.08
C ASN A 104 14.81 1.16 -0.58
N ALA A 105 13.82 0.82 0.23
CA ALA A 105 13.94 0.68 1.67
C ALA A 105 14.94 -0.43 2.06
N TYR A 106 14.77 -1.63 1.51
CA TYR A 106 15.68 -2.74 1.79
C TYR A 106 17.09 -2.52 1.28
N ASN A 107 17.23 -1.92 0.10
CA ASN A 107 18.53 -1.60 -0.50
C ASN A 107 19.30 -0.60 0.38
N ARG A 108 18.62 0.41 0.95
CA ARG A 108 19.22 1.33 1.94
C ARG A 108 19.71 0.61 3.20
N CYS A 109 19.04 -0.47 3.60
CA CYS A 109 19.44 -1.30 4.73
C CYS A 109 20.46 -2.39 4.39
N GLY A 110 20.95 -2.47 3.15
CA GLY A 110 21.96 -3.44 2.75
C GLY A 110 21.47 -4.88 2.68
N VAL A 111 20.15 -5.11 2.63
CA VAL A 111 19.61 -6.41 2.23
C VAL A 111 19.99 -6.62 0.77
N LYS A 112 20.59 -7.75 0.41
CA LYS A 112 21.03 -7.99 -0.99
C LYS A 112 20.36 -9.21 -1.62
N SER A 113 19.96 -10.20 -0.82
CA SER A 113 19.18 -11.34 -1.27
C SER A 113 17.77 -10.89 -1.69
N LEU A 114 17.26 -11.39 -2.83
CA LEU A 114 15.92 -11.16 -3.37
C LEU A 114 15.58 -9.72 -3.82
N ILE A 115 16.48 -8.76 -3.61
CA ILE A 115 16.29 -7.36 -4.00
C ILE A 115 16.17 -7.18 -5.52
N SER A 116 16.94 -7.92 -6.33
CA SER A 116 16.83 -7.89 -7.80
C SER A 116 15.45 -8.34 -8.27
N ASP A 117 14.91 -9.36 -7.61
CA ASP A 117 13.65 -10.01 -8.00
C ASP A 117 12.48 -9.11 -7.60
N ILE A 118 12.52 -8.52 -6.40
CA ILE A 118 11.58 -7.49 -5.97
C ILE A 118 11.54 -6.32 -6.96
N ARG A 119 12.71 -5.82 -7.42
CA ARG A 119 12.78 -4.75 -8.42
C ARG A 119 12.15 -5.16 -9.75
N THR A 120 12.39 -6.40 -10.16
CA THR A 120 11.88 -6.94 -11.42
C THR A 120 10.37 -7.07 -11.38
N ILE A 121 9.81 -7.60 -10.28
CA ILE A 121 8.37 -7.67 -10.07
C ILE A 121 7.75 -6.28 -9.95
N ALA A 122 8.38 -5.34 -9.24
CA ALA A 122 7.91 -3.94 -9.19
C ALA A 122 7.76 -3.35 -10.59
N ALA A 123 8.74 -3.58 -11.47
CA ALA A 123 8.71 -3.11 -12.86
C ALA A 123 7.65 -3.85 -13.70
N GLU A 124 7.51 -5.17 -13.55
CA GLU A 124 6.51 -5.95 -14.28
C GLU A 124 5.09 -5.53 -13.88
N VAL A 125 4.82 -5.46 -12.57
CA VAL A 125 3.51 -5.09 -11.98
C VAL A 125 3.14 -3.63 -12.23
N SER A 126 4.11 -2.73 -12.46
CA SER A 126 3.84 -1.34 -12.85
C SER A 126 3.66 -1.14 -14.37
N SER A 127 4.08 -2.10 -15.19
CA SER A 127 3.97 -2.02 -16.64
C SER A 127 2.60 -2.45 -17.16
N GLU A 128 2.08 -1.78 -18.18
CA GLU A 128 0.79 -2.16 -18.81
C GLU A 128 0.80 -3.61 -19.33
N THR A 129 1.94 -4.07 -19.87
CA THR A 129 2.11 -5.44 -20.36
C THR A 129 2.14 -6.48 -19.24
N GLY A 130 2.83 -6.19 -18.13
CA GLY A 130 2.91 -7.10 -16.98
C GLY A 130 1.61 -7.15 -16.19
N ILE A 131 0.92 -6.02 -16.02
CA ILE A 131 -0.43 -5.97 -15.46
C ILE A 131 -1.40 -6.80 -16.31
N LEU A 132 -1.34 -6.66 -17.65
CA LEU A 132 -2.19 -7.45 -18.54
C LEU A 132 -1.86 -8.95 -18.42
N LYS A 133 -0.58 -9.32 -18.37
CA LYS A 133 -0.13 -10.69 -18.16
C LYS A 133 -0.63 -11.25 -16.83
N LEU A 134 -0.55 -10.48 -15.75
CA LEU A 134 -1.09 -10.85 -14.43
C LEU A 134 -2.60 -11.06 -14.49
N VAL A 135 -3.35 -10.10 -15.06
CA VAL A 135 -4.81 -10.18 -15.17
C VAL A 135 -5.26 -11.34 -16.07
N ILE A 136 -4.51 -11.67 -17.12
CA ILE A 136 -4.83 -12.78 -18.03
C ILE A 136 -4.43 -14.13 -17.41
N HIS A 137 -3.20 -14.28 -16.91
CA HIS A 137 -2.77 -15.53 -16.27
C HIS A 137 -3.60 -15.82 -15.04
N GLU A 138 -3.75 -14.85 -14.14
CA GLU A 138 -4.62 -15.02 -12.98
C GLU A 138 -6.08 -15.06 -13.39
N GLY A 139 -6.53 -14.42 -14.48
CA GLY A 139 -7.90 -14.57 -14.98
C GLY A 139 -8.23 -15.99 -15.47
N ILE A 140 -7.25 -16.68 -16.06
CA ILE A 140 -7.37 -18.06 -16.54
C ILE A 140 -7.15 -19.05 -15.38
N ASP A 141 -6.17 -18.78 -14.51
CA ASP A 141 -5.95 -19.51 -13.27
C ASP A 141 -7.03 -19.22 -12.23
N ILE A 142 -7.84 -18.16 -12.37
CA ILE A 142 -9.01 -17.89 -11.53
C ILE A 142 -10.07 -19.00 -11.67
N ILE A 143 -9.93 -19.84 -12.69
CA ILE A 143 -10.77 -21.02 -12.90
C ILE A 143 -10.19 -22.27 -12.22
N HIS A 144 -8.87 -22.33 -11.91
CA HIS A 144 -8.21 -23.53 -11.37
C HIS A 144 -7.38 -23.33 -10.07
N ASN A 145 -6.69 -22.19 -9.86
CA ASN A 145 -5.84 -21.86 -8.70
C ASN A 145 -6.12 -20.47 -8.05
N ALA A 146 -7.11 -19.73 -8.56
CA ALA A 146 -7.66 -18.42 -8.13
C ALA A 146 -7.55 -18.05 -6.66
N HIS A 147 -7.71 -19.06 -5.82
CA HIS A 147 -7.94 -18.89 -4.42
C HIS A 147 -6.74 -18.26 -3.74
N THR A 148 -5.50 -18.53 -4.16
CA THR A 148 -4.33 -18.11 -3.36
C THR A 148 -4.01 -16.62 -3.54
N LEU A 149 -3.90 -16.12 -4.78
CA LEU A 149 -3.55 -14.72 -5.01
C LEU A 149 -4.70 -13.77 -4.64
N THR A 150 -5.92 -14.09 -5.07
CA THR A 150 -7.11 -13.30 -4.73
C THR A 150 -7.33 -13.25 -3.21
N THR A 151 -7.14 -14.38 -2.49
CA THR A 151 -7.24 -14.39 -1.02
C THR A 151 -6.12 -13.58 -0.40
N SER A 152 -4.90 -13.64 -0.93
CA SER A 152 -3.77 -12.84 -0.43
C SER A 152 -4.04 -11.34 -0.59
N PHE A 153 -4.57 -10.89 -1.74
CA PHE A 153 -4.99 -9.50 -1.93
C PHE A 153 -6.12 -9.09 -0.96
N LYS A 154 -7.12 -9.95 -0.76
CA LYS A 154 -8.21 -9.67 0.20
C LYS A 154 -7.71 -9.59 1.64
N ASN A 155 -6.83 -10.49 2.05
CA ASN A 155 -6.24 -10.50 3.39
C ASN A 155 -5.36 -9.28 3.60
N MET A 156 -4.50 -8.95 2.62
CA MET A 156 -3.72 -7.72 2.60
C MET A 156 -4.62 -6.51 2.81
N ILE A 157 -5.65 -6.31 1.97
CA ILE A 157 -6.61 -5.19 2.10
C ILE A 157 -7.25 -5.16 3.48
N SER A 158 -7.70 -6.31 3.98
CA SER A 158 -8.32 -6.43 5.31
C SER A 158 -7.36 -5.97 6.41
N ASP A 159 -6.11 -6.43 6.38
CA ASP A 159 -5.08 -6.10 7.37
C ASP A 159 -4.68 -4.62 7.30
N CYS A 160 -4.51 -4.06 6.10
CA CYS A 160 -4.20 -2.64 5.95
C CYS A 160 -5.37 -1.77 6.47
N LYS A 161 -6.63 -2.13 6.19
CA LYS A 161 -7.83 -1.39 6.64
C LYS A 161 -7.98 -1.36 8.17
N ARG A 162 -7.55 -2.42 8.85
CA ARG A 162 -7.62 -2.53 10.32
C ARG A 162 -6.36 -2.02 11.04
N GLY A 163 -5.42 -1.43 10.30
CA GLY A 163 -4.15 -0.91 10.84
C GLY A 163 -3.14 -1.99 11.23
N ASP A 164 -3.35 -3.23 10.83
CA ASP A 164 -2.38 -4.33 10.99
C ASP A 164 -1.37 -4.28 9.85
N PHE A 165 -0.46 -3.31 9.92
CA PHE A 165 0.53 -3.10 8.87
C PHE A 165 1.53 -4.25 8.75
N THR A 166 1.79 -5.00 9.82
CA THR A 166 2.58 -6.22 9.75
C THR A 166 1.86 -7.29 8.93
N GLY A 167 0.59 -7.59 9.20
CA GLY A 167 -0.21 -8.51 8.39
C GLY A 167 -0.38 -8.06 6.93
N CYS A 168 -0.61 -6.77 6.72
CA CYS A 168 -0.64 -6.11 5.40
C CYS A 168 0.68 -6.36 4.63
N GLY A 169 1.81 -6.21 5.33
CA GLY A 169 3.14 -6.54 4.83
C GLY A 169 3.28 -8.01 4.46
N VAL A 170 2.93 -8.93 5.37
CA VAL A 170 3.03 -10.38 5.16
C VAL A 170 2.27 -10.81 3.91
N ASN A 171 1.02 -10.36 3.75
CA ASN A 171 0.23 -10.71 2.59
C ASN A 171 0.76 -10.07 1.29
N SER A 172 1.30 -8.84 1.36
CA SER A 172 1.99 -8.21 0.23
C SER A 172 3.25 -8.98 -0.18
N GLY A 173 4.04 -9.43 0.79
CA GLY A 173 5.23 -10.26 0.56
C GLY A 173 4.86 -11.60 -0.07
N ARG A 174 3.79 -12.26 0.39
CA ARG A 174 3.28 -13.51 -0.22
C ARG A 174 2.85 -13.32 -1.67
N ILE A 175 2.14 -12.22 -1.96
CA ILE A 175 1.76 -11.86 -3.34
C ILE A 175 3.02 -11.79 -4.20
N VAL A 176 4.01 -10.99 -3.80
CA VAL A 176 5.26 -10.84 -4.55
C VAL A 176 6.02 -12.17 -4.66
N GLY A 177 6.05 -12.98 -3.60
CA GLY A 177 6.67 -14.31 -3.60
C GLY A 177 6.03 -15.25 -4.62
N ILE A 178 4.70 -15.25 -4.73
CA ILE A 178 3.97 -16.00 -5.77
C ILE A 178 4.41 -15.49 -7.16
N LEU A 179 4.45 -14.17 -7.36
CA LEU A 179 4.82 -13.59 -8.66
C LEU A 179 6.28 -13.85 -9.07
N ILE A 180 7.20 -13.99 -8.12
CA ILE A 180 8.60 -14.35 -8.40
C ILE A 180 8.72 -15.79 -8.94
N HIS A 181 7.81 -16.68 -8.53
CA HIS A 181 7.88 -18.11 -8.85
C HIS A 181 6.98 -18.55 -10.02
N GLN A 182 6.27 -17.61 -10.67
CA GLN A 182 5.48 -17.83 -11.88
C GLN A 182 6.30 -17.61 -13.16
#